data_AF-A0A6A6Y764-F1
#
_entry.id   AF-A0A6A6Y764-F1
#
_cell.length_a   1.000
_cell.length_b   1.000
_cell.length_c   1.000
_cell.angle_alpha   90.00
_cell.angle_beta   90.00
_cell.angle_gamma   90.00
#
_symmetry.space_group_name_H-M   'P 1'
#
loop_
_entity.id
_entity.type
_entity.pdbx_description
1 polymer ?
#
loop_
_entity_poly.entity_id
_entity_poly.type
_entity_poly.pdbx_seq_one_letter_code
_entity_poly.pdbx_strand_id
1 'polypeptide(L)' 'GYHPRLYKKSITIVLYKPQKALYIIVKAYRPIALLKTIGKILEKIVAIQLFILAKVKEILPLS' A
#
# COMPACT_ATOMS: atom_id res chain seq x y z
N GLY A 1 18.34 -6.49 -1.48
CA GLY A 1 17.98 -5.69 -0.29
C GLY A 1 17.12 -6.52 0.65
N TYR A 2 17.19 -6.27 1.95
CA TYR A 2 16.36 -6.95 2.96
C TYR A 2 15.07 -6.15 3.22
N HIS A 3 13.90 -6.80 3.13
CA HIS A 3 12.62 -6.20 3.51
C HIS A 3 12.17 -6.74 4.88
N PRO A 4 12.15 -5.90 5.94
CA PRO A 4 11.78 -6.33 7.27
C PRO A 4 10.42 -7.02 7.34
N ARG A 5 10.35 -8.17 8.03
CA ARG A 5 9.10 -8.93 8.22
C ARG A 5 7.99 -8.09 8.85
N LEU A 6 8.34 -7.10 9.66
CA LEU A 6 7.39 -6.19 10.30
C LEU A 6 6.57 -5.37 9.30
N TYR A 7 7.13 -5.01 8.15
CA TYR A 7 6.44 -4.23 7.12
C TYR A 7 5.44 -5.05 6.29
N LYS A 8 5.54 -6.39 6.37
CA LYS A 8 4.58 -7.33 5.76
C LYS A 8 3.31 -7.54 6.59
N LYS A 9 3.23 -6.92 7.78
CA LYS A 9 2.06 -7.02 8.67
C LYS A 9 1.14 -5.81 8.46
N SER A 10 -0.17 -6.07 8.43
CA SER A 10 -1.22 -5.05 8.41
C SER A 10 -2.24 -5.31 9.51
N ILE A 11 -2.91 -4.25 9.94
CA ILE A 11 -4.11 -4.33 10.78
C ILE A 11 -5.31 -4.14 9.87
N THR A 12 -6.17 -5.15 9.73
CA THR A 12 -7.39 -5.02 8.93
C THR A 12 -8.54 -4.54 9.80
N ILE A 13 -9.06 -3.35 9.51
CA ILE A 13 -10.26 -2.81 10.16
C ILE A 13 -11.44 -3.01 9.22
N VAL A 14 -12.57 -3.48 9.75
CA VAL A 14 -13.80 -3.68 8.97
C VAL A 14 -14.72 -2.48 9.19
N LEU A 15 -14.92 -1.66 8.15
CA LEU A 15 -15.79 -0.48 8.20
C LEU A 15 -17.15 -0.75 7.57
N TYR A 16 -18.21 -0.19 8.15
CA TYR A 16 -19.56 -0.27 7.60
C TYR A 16 -19.76 0.73 6.44
N LYS A 17 -20.53 0.34 5.42
CA LYS A 17 -20.91 1.22 4.31
C LYS A 17 -22.14 2.05 4.73
N PRO A 18 -22.06 3.39 4.77
CA PRO A 18 -23.26 4.20 4.94
C PRO A 18 -24.23 3.90 3.79
N GLN A 19 -25.54 3.92 4.06
CA GLN A 19 -26.65 3.66 3.12
C GLN A 19 -26.98 2.19 2.81
N LYS A 20 -26.36 1.21 3.48
CA LYS A 20 -26.91 -0.16 3.48
C LYS A 20 -27.85 -0.34 4.66
N ALA A 21 -28.93 -1.09 4.46
CA ALA A 21 -30.05 -1.15 5.40
C ALA A 21 -29.85 -2.18 6.52
N LEU A 22 -28.97 -3.18 6.35
CA LEU A 22 -28.89 -4.32 7.26
C LEU A 22 -27.43 -4.70 7.56
N TYR A 23 -27.08 -4.68 8.85
CA TYR A 23 -25.80 -5.12 9.45
C TYR A 23 -25.48 -6.61 9.22
N ILE A 24 -26.43 -7.37 8.70
CA ILE A 24 -26.35 -8.82 8.52
C ILE A 24 -25.74 -9.18 7.14
N ILE A 25 -25.64 -8.21 6.23
CA ILE A 25 -25.18 -8.44 4.85
C ILE A 25 -23.66 -8.21 4.78
N VAL A 26 -22.88 -9.24 4.49
CA VAL A 26 -21.40 -9.15 4.33
C VAL A 26 -20.98 -8.03 3.35
N LYS A 27 -21.75 -7.84 2.27
CA LYS A 27 -21.54 -6.78 1.26
C LYS A 27 -21.68 -5.35 1.83
N ALA A 28 -22.20 -5.19 3.05
CA ALA A 28 -22.33 -3.93 3.78
C ALA A 28 -21.05 -3.49 4.49
N TYR A 29 -20.01 -4.33 4.48
CA TYR A 29 -18.72 -4.00 5.10
C TYR A 29 -17.62 -3.80 4.05
N ARG A 30 -16.61 -3.01 4.40
CA ARG A 30 -15.36 -2.78 3.66
C ARG A 30 -14.19 -3.06 4.60
N PRO A 31 -13.46 -4.17 4.40
CA PRO A 31 -12.17 -4.35 5.05
C PRO A 31 -11.16 -3.34 4.51
N ILE A 32 -10.45 -2.65 5.40
CA ILE A 32 -9.34 -1.73 5.08
C ILE A 32 -8.10 -2.24 5.80
N ALA A 33 -7.08 -2.63 5.04
CA ALA A 33 -5.79 -3.02 5.57
C ALA A 33 -4.94 -1.78 5.86
N LEU A 34 -4.70 -1.49 7.14
CA LEU A 34 -3.77 -0.47 7.59
C LEU A 34 -2.35 -1.02 7.60
N LEU A 35 -1.55 -0.54 6.65
CA LEU A 35 -0.14 -0.87 6.50
C LEU A 35 0.73 0.03 7.38
N LYS A 36 1.92 -0.44 7.76
CA LYS A 36 2.89 0.38 8.48
C LYS A 36 3.38 1.53 7.59
N THR A 37 3.15 2.77 8.01
CA THR A 37 3.51 3.99 7.26
C THR A 37 5.02 4.11 7.04
N ILE A 38 5.84 3.72 8.01
CA ILE A 38 7.30 3.72 7.90
C ILE A 38 7.76 2.83 6.73
N GLY A 39 7.17 1.63 6.59
CA GLY A 39 7.47 0.74 5.47
C GLY A 39 7.11 1.36 4.13
N LYS A 40 5.95 2.04 4.05
CA LYS A 40 5.52 2.75 2.84
C LYS A 40 6.41 3.93 2.48
N ILE A 41 6.90 4.69 3.45
CA ILE A 41 7.84 5.79 3.20
C ILE A 41 9.15 5.24 2.64
N LEU A 42 9.71 4.19 3.25
CA LEU A 42 10.95 3.56 2.78
C LEU A 42 10.80 2.99 1.37
N GLU A 43 9.70 2.28 1.09
CA GLU A 43 9.38 1.79 -0.26
C GLU A 43 9.36 2.93 -1.28
N LYS A 44 8.75 4.06 -0.94
CA LYS A 44 8.68 5.24 -1.82
C LYS A 44 10.06 5.83 -2.07
N ILE A 45 10.90 5.98 -1.04
CA ILE A 45 12.27 6.50 -1.19
C ILE A 45 13.09 5.59 -2.11
N VAL A 46 13.05 4.27 -1.89
CA VAL A 46 13.77 3.31 -2.73
C VAL A 46 13.27 3.33 -4.17
N ALA A 47 11.95 3.41 -4.37
CA ALA A 47 11.35 3.52 -5.70
C ALA A 47 11.81 4.79 -6.43
N ILE A 48 11.87 5.94 -5.75
CA ILE A 48 12.36 7.20 -6.32
C ILE A 48 13.83 7.08 -6.71
N GLN A 49 14.67 6.51 -5.85
CA GLN A 49 16.10 6.33 -6.16
C GLN A 49 16.30 5.41 -7.37
N LEU A 50 15.58 4.29 -7.42
CA LEU A 50 15.61 3.37 -8.56
C LEU A 50 15.12 4.06 -9.83
N PHE A 51 14.07 4.87 -9.75
CA PHE A 51 13.55 5.62 -10.88
C PHE A 51 14.58 6.63 -11.42
N ILE A 52 15.22 7.40 -10.54
CA ILE A 52 16.27 8.36 -10.93
C ILE A 52 17.44 7.62 -11.61
N LEU A 53 17.91 6.52 -11.01
CA LEU A 53 18.99 5.72 -11.59
C LEU A 53 18.61 5.13 -12.95
N ALA A 54 17.41 4.58 -13.07
CA ALA A 54 16.91 4.01 -14.31
C ALA A 54 16.78 5.08 -15.42
N LYS A 55 16.42 6.31 -15.06
CA LYS A 55 16.38 7.45 -15.98
C LYS A 55 17.77 7.87 -16.44
N VAL A 56 18.73 7.99 -15.52
CA VAL A 56 20.13 8.34 -15.85
C VAL A 56 20.82 7.28 -16.71
N LYS A 57 20.46 6.01 -16.51
CA LYS A 57 21.00 4.88 -17.27
C LYS A 57 20.23 4.60 -18.57
N GLU A 58 19.25 5.42 -18.93
CA GLU A 58 18.39 5.26 -20.12
C GLU A 58 17.71 3.88 -20.22
N ILE A 59 17.50 3.23 -19.07
CA ILE A 59 16.87 1.90 -18.99
C ILE A 59 15.35 2.02 -19.17
N LEU A 60 14.79 3.18 -18.83
CA LEU A 60 13.38 3.50 -19.01
C LEU A 60 13.19 4.40 -20.23
N PRO A 61 12.15 4.18 -21.06
CA PRO A 61 11.85 5.06 -22.17
C PRO A 61 11.55 6.48 -21.66
N LEU A 62 12.06 7.48 -22.37
CA LEU A 62 11.70 8.88 -22.17
C LEU A 62 10.23 9.04 -22.58
N SER A 63 9.34 9.06 -21.57
CA SER A 63 7.91 9.37 -21.74
C SER A 63 7.69 10.84 -22.03
#